data_AF-T0ZNR1-F1
#
_entry.id   AF-T0ZNR1-F1
#
_cell.length_a   1.000
_cell.length_b   1.000
_cell.length_c   1.000
_cell.angle_alpha   90.00
_cell.angle_beta   90.00
_cell.angle_gamma   90.00
#
_symmetry.space_group_name_H-M   'P 1'
#
loop_
_entity.id
_entity.type
_entity.pdbx_description
1 polymer ?
#
loop_
_entity_poly.entity_id
_entity_poly.type
_entity_poly.pdbx_seq_one_letter_code
_entity_poly.pdbx_strand_id
1 'polypeptide(L)'
;PIFEDTQLFARGVGEETDIVSKEMYTWEDRPRAQSEKAQMLTLRPENTAGVVRAYIEHKLGDSGLLQKLYYIGPQFRRERPQKGRYRQFFQIGAEAIGPV
;
A
#
# COMPACT_ATOMS: atom_id res chain seq x y z
N PRO A 1 -0.54 1.44 -7.39
CA PRO A 1 -1.95 1.86 -7.51
C PRO A 1 -2.38 2.70 -6.30
N ILE A 2 -3.53 3.41 -6.35
CA ILE A 2 -4.04 4.18 -5.19
C ILE A 2 -4.66 3.27 -4.12
N PHE A 3 -5.23 2.14 -4.52
CA PHE A 3 -5.73 1.11 -3.65
C PHE A 3 -5.15 -0.24 -4.05
N GLU A 4 -5.07 -1.14 -3.08
CA GLU A 4 -4.59 -2.51 -3.24
C GLU A 4 -5.49 -3.45 -2.44
N ASP A 5 -5.28 -4.76 -2.59
CA ASP A 5 -5.92 -5.75 -1.72
C ASP A 5 -5.58 -5.46 -0.24
N THR A 6 -6.59 -5.51 0.62
CA THR A 6 -6.43 -5.17 2.05
C THR A 6 -5.38 -6.03 2.73
N GLN A 7 -5.22 -7.30 2.32
CA GLN A 7 -4.23 -8.19 2.92
C GLN A 7 -2.80 -7.73 2.70
N LEU A 8 -2.53 -6.94 1.65
CA LEU A 8 -1.21 -6.39 1.39
C LEU A 8 -0.74 -5.52 2.56
N PHE A 9 -1.59 -4.61 3.02
CA PHE A 9 -1.25 -3.69 4.10
C PHE A 9 -1.33 -4.35 5.47
N ALA A 10 -2.32 -5.23 5.70
CA ALA A 10 -2.44 -5.96 6.96
C ALA A 10 -1.20 -6.78 7.30
N ARG A 11 -0.64 -7.48 6.29
CA ARG A 11 0.60 -8.27 6.45
C ARG A 11 1.86 -7.41 6.44
N GLY A 12 1.94 -6.42 5.54
CA GLY A 12 3.14 -5.63 5.33
C GLY A 12 3.45 -4.62 6.44
N VAL A 13 2.43 -3.94 6.95
CA VAL A 13 2.56 -2.92 8.01
C VAL A 13 2.53 -3.57 9.41
N GLY A 14 1.81 -4.69 9.54
CA GLY A 14 1.64 -5.42 10.80
C GLY A 14 0.25 -5.17 11.40
N GLU A 15 -0.44 -6.27 11.74
CA GLU A 15 -1.84 -6.26 12.18
C GLU A 15 -2.09 -5.46 13.46
N GLU A 16 -1.09 -5.40 14.35
CA GLU A 16 -1.19 -4.69 15.64
C GLU A 16 -0.93 -3.18 15.54
N THR A 17 -0.55 -2.67 14.37
CA THR A 17 -0.30 -1.24 14.20
C THR A 17 -1.61 -0.44 14.26
N ASP A 18 -1.55 0.80 14.75
CA ASP A 18 -2.70 1.71 14.71
C ASP A 18 -3.18 1.94 13.26
N ILE A 19 -2.26 1.89 12.29
CA ILE A 19 -2.57 2.01 10.86
C ILE A 19 -3.55 0.91 10.45
N VAL A 20 -3.17 -0.36 10.64
CA VAL A 20 -3.99 -1.52 10.23
C VAL A 20 -5.25 -1.63 11.09
N SER A 21 -5.12 -1.43 12.40
CA SER A 21 -6.24 -1.66 13.33
C SER A 21 -7.33 -0.58 13.28
N LYS A 22 -7.00 0.68 12.97
CA LYS A 22 -7.94 1.80 13.13
C LYS A 22 -8.00 2.77 11.95
N GLU A 23 -6.94 2.90 11.16
CA GLU A 23 -6.77 4.03 10.25
C GLU A 23 -6.95 3.70 8.76
N MET A 24 -7.02 2.43 8.35
CA MET A 24 -7.23 2.10 6.93
C MET A 24 -8.63 2.49 6.43
N TYR A 25 -8.68 3.03 5.21
CA TYR A 25 -9.91 3.19 4.44
C TYR A 25 -10.16 1.94 3.62
N THR A 26 -10.95 1.01 4.17
CA THR A 26 -11.24 -0.30 3.58
C THR A 26 -12.69 -0.40 3.16
N TRP A 27 -12.96 -1.01 2.01
CA TRP A 27 -14.31 -1.31 1.52
C TRP A 27 -14.34 -2.65 0.78
N GLU A 28 -15.54 -3.21 0.66
CA GLU A 28 -15.80 -4.36 -0.18
C GLU A 28 -15.99 -3.89 -1.65
N ASP A 29 -15.22 -4.44 -2.57
CA ASP A 29 -15.38 -4.19 -4.00
C ASP A 29 -16.67 -4.83 -4.52
N ARG A 30 -17.21 -4.28 -5.61
CA ARG A 30 -18.42 -4.82 -6.23
C ARG A 30 -18.18 -6.26 -6.69
N PRO A 31 -19.20 -7.15 -6.59
CA PRO A 31 -19.09 -8.50 -7.11
C PRO A 31 -18.69 -8.49 -8.59
N ARG A 32 -17.65 -9.25 -8.94
CA ARG A 32 -17.26 -9.48 -10.34
C ARG A 32 -17.97 -10.70 -10.87
N ALA A 33 -18.42 -10.65 -12.11
CA ALA A 33 -19.18 -11.72 -12.77
C ALA A 33 -18.48 -13.10 -12.78
N GLN A 34 -17.16 -13.15 -12.52
CA GLN A 34 -16.36 -14.38 -12.49
C GLN A 34 -15.79 -14.75 -11.11
N SER A 35 -16.16 -14.05 -10.02
CA SER A 35 -15.65 -14.35 -8.67
C SER A 35 -16.78 -14.31 -7.65
N GLU A 36 -17.07 -15.45 -7.04
CA GLU A 36 -18.02 -15.57 -5.91
C GLU A 36 -17.47 -14.91 -4.63
N LYS A 37 -16.16 -14.66 -4.58
CA LYS A 37 -15.50 -14.08 -3.41
C LYS A 37 -15.49 -12.56 -3.49
N ALA A 38 -16.08 -11.94 -2.47
CA ALA A 38 -15.94 -10.53 -2.15
C ALA A 38 -14.45 -10.16 -1.97
N GLN A 39 -13.97 -9.13 -2.68
CA GLN A 39 -12.61 -8.61 -2.51
C GLN A 39 -12.65 -7.39 -1.60
N MET A 40 -11.80 -7.37 -0.58
CA MET A 40 -11.62 -6.20 0.28
C MET A 40 -10.50 -5.33 -0.26
N LEU A 41 -10.81 -4.09 -0.64
CA LEU A 41 -9.84 -3.11 -1.12
C LEU A 41 -9.57 -2.06 -0.06
N THR A 42 -8.34 -1.55 -0.04
CA THR A 42 -7.93 -0.50 0.88
C THR A 42 -7.20 0.61 0.13
N LEU A 43 -7.58 1.88 0.39
CA LEU A 43 -6.79 3.03 -0.06
C LEU A 43 -5.45 2.99 0.67
N ARG A 44 -4.36 3.14 -0.09
CA ARG A 44 -3.01 2.97 0.46
C ARG A 44 -2.74 3.93 1.64
N PRO A 45 -2.34 3.42 2.81
CA PRO A 45 -1.92 4.27 3.93
C PRO A 45 -0.42 4.63 3.87
N GLU A 46 0.33 3.97 2.98
CA GLU A 46 1.75 4.11 2.70
C GLU A 46 2.08 3.50 1.30
N ASN A 47 3.31 3.66 0.79
CA ASN A 47 3.67 3.19 -0.57
C ASN A 47 4.57 1.95 -0.60
N THR A 48 5.38 1.71 0.42
CA THR A 48 6.40 0.65 0.48
C THR A 48 5.78 -0.71 0.23
N ALA A 49 4.63 -1.07 0.83
CA ALA A 49 4.01 -2.38 0.57
C ALA A 49 3.58 -2.51 -0.91
N GLY A 50 3.02 -1.45 -1.48
CA GLY A 50 2.66 -1.40 -2.91
C GLY A 50 3.89 -1.51 -3.83
N VAL A 51 5.01 -0.88 -3.47
CA VAL A 51 6.27 -0.97 -4.22
C VAL A 51 6.85 -2.38 -4.16
N VAL A 52 6.93 -2.98 -2.97
CA VAL A 52 7.44 -4.36 -2.81
C VAL A 52 6.56 -5.35 -3.57
N ARG A 53 5.24 -5.19 -3.50
CA ARG A 53 4.29 -6.00 -4.26
C ARG A 53 4.54 -5.89 -5.77
N ALA A 54 4.72 -4.67 -6.29
CA ALA A 54 5.01 -4.43 -7.71
C ALA A 54 6.37 -4.97 -8.14
N TYR A 55 7.38 -4.83 -7.28
CA TYR A 55 8.71 -5.38 -7.48
C TYR A 55 8.66 -6.91 -7.68
N ILE A 56 7.86 -7.61 -6.87
CA ILE A 56 7.67 -9.06 -6.96
C ILE A 56 6.83 -9.43 -8.21
N GLU A 57 5.70 -8.77 -8.44
CA GLU A 57 4.81 -9.06 -9.58
C GLU A 57 5.53 -8.95 -10.92
N HIS A 58 6.36 -7.91 -11.08
CA HIS A 58 7.08 -7.65 -12.32
C HIS A 58 8.49 -8.23 -12.32
N LYS A 59 8.85 -9.04 -11.33
CA LYS A 59 10.14 -9.73 -11.24
C LYS A 59 11.35 -8.79 -11.41
N LEU A 60 11.27 -7.59 -10.84
CA LEU A 60 12.33 -6.58 -11.00
C LEU A 60 13.67 -7.05 -10.38
N GLY A 61 13.60 -7.96 -9.41
CA GLY A 61 14.76 -8.59 -8.80
C GLY A 61 15.50 -9.60 -9.68
N ASP A 62 14.88 -10.11 -10.74
CA ASP A 62 15.50 -11.12 -11.62
C ASP A 62 16.70 -10.56 -12.40
N SER A 63 16.78 -9.23 -12.52
CA SER A 63 17.96 -8.56 -13.09
C SER A 63 19.24 -8.80 -12.28
N GLY A 64 19.13 -9.18 -11.00
CA GLY A 64 20.25 -9.30 -10.07
C GLY A 64 20.92 -7.97 -9.72
N LEU A 65 20.33 -6.84 -10.15
CA LEU A 65 20.85 -5.50 -9.92
C LEU A 65 20.05 -4.78 -8.84
N LEU A 66 20.72 -3.88 -8.10
CA LEU A 66 20.08 -2.97 -7.16
C LEU A 66 19.05 -2.09 -7.88
N GLN A 67 17.79 -2.22 -7.51
CA GLN A 67 16.69 -1.39 -8.02
C GLN A 67 16.55 -0.15 -7.13
N LYS A 68 16.71 1.04 -7.74
CA LYS A 68 16.50 2.34 -7.08
C LYS A 68 15.20 2.95 -7.60
N LEU A 69 14.17 2.87 -6.78
CA LEU A 69 12.82 3.31 -7.12
C LEU A 69 12.46 4.57 -6.35
N TYR A 70 11.61 5.41 -6.92
CA TYR A 70 11.02 6.57 -6.23
C TYR A 70 9.53 6.64 -6.51
N TYR A 71 8.81 7.33 -5.63
CA TYR A 71 7.40 7.62 -5.80
C TYR A 71 7.04 8.97 -5.22
N ILE A 72 5.99 9.56 -5.77
CA ILE A 72 5.32 10.74 -5.23
C ILE A 72 3.82 10.55 -5.39
N GLY A 73 3.05 10.80 -4.34
CA GLY A 73 1.59 10.75 -4.47
C GLY A 73 0.82 10.70 -3.15
N PRO A 74 -0.52 10.67 -3.27
CA PRO A 74 -1.40 10.77 -2.11
C PRO A 74 -1.48 9.45 -1.34
N GLN A 75 -1.59 9.56 -0.02
CA GLN A 75 -1.81 8.49 0.96
C GLN A 75 -3.03 8.82 1.81
N PHE A 76 -3.67 7.79 2.38
CA PHE A 76 -4.95 7.92 3.05
C PHE A 76 -4.93 7.24 4.42
N ARG A 77 -5.21 8.00 5.49
CA ARG A 77 -5.32 7.48 6.85
C ARG A 77 -6.49 8.11 7.58
N ARG A 78 -7.37 7.31 8.19
CA ARG A 78 -8.57 7.72 8.92
C ARG A 78 -8.24 8.26 10.32
N GLU A 79 -7.22 9.10 10.37
CA GLU A 79 -6.75 9.78 11.55
C GLU A 79 -7.70 10.95 11.91
N ARG A 80 -7.65 11.38 13.17
CA ARG A 80 -8.28 12.65 13.59
C ARG A 80 -7.48 13.80 12.97
N PRO A 81 -8.08 14.66 12.12
CA PRO A 81 -7.36 15.77 11.52
C PRO A 81 -6.82 16.72 12.60
N GLN A 82 -5.55 17.09 12.50
CA GLN A 82 -4.84 18.03 13.39
C GLN A 82 -3.81 18.81 12.55
N LYS A 83 -3.11 19.78 13.13
CA LYS A 83 -2.01 20.45 12.44
C LYS A 83 -0.98 19.42 11.96
N GLY A 84 -0.75 19.35 10.64
CA GLY A 84 0.16 18.38 10.03
C GLY A 84 -0.40 16.96 9.86
N ARG A 85 -1.64 16.69 10.29
CA ARG A 85 -2.31 15.39 10.12
C ARG A 85 -3.57 15.56 9.29
N TYR A 86 -3.55 14.98 8.09
CA TYR A 86 -4.66 15.02 7.14
C TYR A 86 -5.12 13.60 6.84
N ARG A 87 -6.39 13.46 6.44
CA ARG A 87 -6.92 12.16 6.01
C ARG A 87 -6.44 11.75 4.62
N GLN A 88 -6.15 12.73 3.78
CA GLN A 88 -5.39 12.58 2.55
C GLN A 88 -4.18 13.50 2.65
N PHE A 89 -3.00 12.94 2.50
CA PHE A 89 -1.73 13.68 2.52
C PHE A 89 -0.83 13.18 1.39
N PHE A 90 0.26 13.88 1.11
CA PHE A 90 1.20 13.51 0.06
C PHE A 90 2.54 13.11 0.66
N GLN A 91 3.15 12.07 0.08
CA GLN A 91 4.51 11.67 0.40
C GLN A 91 5.34 11.60 -0.88
N ILE A 92 6.63 11.89 -0.72
CA ILE A 92 7.69 11.48 -1.62
C ILE A 92 8.55 10.48 -0.88
N GLY A 93 8.96 9.41 -1.55
CA GLY A 93 9.82 8.38 -0.96
C GLY A 93 10.66 7.69 -2.01
N ALA A 94 11.64 6.94 -1.53
CA ALA A 94 12.57 6.18 -2.34
C ALA A 94 12.80 4.81 -1.70
N GLU A 95 12.96 3.79 -2.52
CA GLU A 95 13.21 2.42 -2.10
C GLU A 95 14.46 1.90 -2.83
N ALA A 96 15.36 1.27 -2.09
CA ALA A 96 16.54 0.60 -2.65
C ALA A 96 16.42 -0.90 -2.33
N ILE A 97 16.13 -1.71 -3.34
CA ILE A 97 15.77 -3.13 -3.18
C ILE A 97 16.66 -3.98 -4.09
N GLY A 98 17.27 -5.02 -3.54
CA GLY A 98 18.16 -5.93 -4.25
C GLY A 98 19.53 -6.07 -3.58
N PRO A 99 20.44 -6.88 -4.14
CA PRO A 99 21.79 -7.02 -3.64
C PRO A 99 22.54 -5.68 -3.71
N VAL A 100 23.37 -5.44 -2.69
CA VAL A 100 24.29 -4.28 -2.59
C VAL A 100 25.63 -4.63 -3.19
#